data_AF-A0A0Q7P0W7-F1
#
_entry.id   AF-A0A0Q7P0W7-F1
#
_cell.length_a   1.000
_cell.length_b   1.000
_cell.length_c   1.000
_cell.angle_alpha   90.00
_cell.angle_beta   90.00
_cell.angle_gamma   90.00
#
_symmetry.space_group_name_H-M   'P 1'
#
loop_
_entity.id
_entity.type
_entity.pdbx_description
1 polymer ?
#
loop_
_entity_poly.entity_id
_entity_poly.type
_entity_poly.pdbx_seq_one_letter_code
_entity_poly.pdbx_strand_id
1 'polypeptide(L)'
;MTRAGFVAGRFGEFPARWQPSRLGQELQEQFARLPRSPFGPSEEELRANLAGEASADAALELHVADLAEQGADAGPEVPRDLTAAAFFDVDNTLVQGASIVHFARGLAARKYFKTSDLVDVAWKQVKFRVTGKENSSDMVSGREKALSFIAGRPTAELAALGEEIYDEIIADKIWPGTRALAQMHLDAGQQVWLVTATPVELANVIAKRLGLTGALGTVAESVDGKFTGRLVGDILHGLGKAHAVRTLAIREGLNLKRCTAYSDSHNDVPMLSLVGTAVAINPDSDLREVAKNRGWEIRDFRTGRKAAKIGVPTALALGAAGGAVAAVVARHRDN
;
A
#
# COMPACT_ATOMS: atom_id res chain seq x y z
N MET A 1 43.64 14.76 -14.59
CA MET A 1 42.70 13.64 -14.42
C MET A 1 41.84 13.96 -13.21
N THR A 2 40.65 14.49 -13.49
CA THR A 2 39.88 15.31 -12.57
C THR A 2 38.96 14.42 -11.75
N ARG A 3 39.11 14.48 -10.41
CA ARG A 3 38.10 14.06 -9.44
C ARG A 3 36.83 14.87 -9.67
N ALA A 4 35.71 14.23 -9.97
CA ALA A 4 34.38 14.74 -9.66
C ALA A 4 33.93 13.95 -8.42
N GLY A 5 33.80 14.52 -7.23
CA GLY A 5 33.05 15.72 -6.92
C GLY A 5 31.72 15.30 -6.29
N PHE A 6 31.79 14.49 -5.23
CA PHE A 6 30.65 14.07 -4.42
C PHE A 6 30.42 15.17 -3.38
N VAL A 7 29.34 15.94 -3.49
CA VAL A 7 28.61 16.63 -2.40
C VAL A 7 27.34 17.29 -2.97
N ALA A 8 26.22 17.07 -2.26
CA ALA A 8 24.94 17.79 -2.23
C ALA A 8 23.86 17.46 -3.29
N GLY A 9 22.92 16.60 -2.90
CA GLY A 9 21.54 16.57 -3.39
C GLY A 9 20.60 16.22 -2.22
N ARG A 10 19.62 17.07 -1.91
CA ARG A 10 18.62 16.89 -0.84
C ARG A 10 17.62 15.80 -1.21
N PHE A 11 17.08 15.14 -0.18
CA PHE A 11 15.78 14.45 -0.08
C PHE A 11 15.01 14.23 -1.41
N GLY A 12 14.83 12.96 -1.79
CA GLY A 12 13.76 12.56 -2.70
C GLY A 12 14.14 12.19 -4.13
N GLU A 13 15.43 11.97 -4.46
CA GLU A 13 15.78 11.39 -5.77
C GLU A 13 15.38 9.90 -5.81
N PHE A 14 14.15 9.63 -6.23
CA PHE A 14 13.74 8.31 -6.71
C PHE A 14 14.72 7.88 -7.81
N PRO A 15 15.19 6.63 -7.84
CA PRO A 15 16.17 6.18 -8.84
C PRO A 15 15.66 6.52 -10.24
N ALA A 16 16.32 7.48 -10.89
CA ALA A 16 15.87 8.09 -12.16
C ALA A 16 15.95 7.14 -13.37
N ARG A 17 16.12 5.84 -13.15
CA ARG A 17 16.28 4.82 -14.20
C ARG A 17 15.68 3.49 -13.77
N TRP A 18 14.35 3.41 -13.68
CA TRP A 18 13.76 2.15 -14.13
C TRP A 18 13.86 2.12 -15.65
N GLN A 19 14.98 1.58 -16.14
CA GLN A 19 15.06 1.05 -17.49
C GLN A 19 14.88 -0.47 -17.33
N PRO A 20 13.88 -1.10 -17.97
CA PRO A 20 13.86 -2.55 -18.00
C PRO A 20 15.23 -3.01 -18.48
N SER A 21 15.84 -3.98 -17.78
CA SER A 21 17.17 -4.46 -18.16
C SER A 21 17.21 -4.70 -19.67
N ARG A 22 18.34 -4.42 -20.33
CA ARG A 22 18.46 -4.62 -21.79
C ARG A 22 17.98 -6.02 -22.22
N LEU A 23 18.25 -7.01 -21.36
CA LEU A 23 17.74 -8.37 -21.47
C LEU A 23 16.20 -8.46 -21.36
N GLY A 24 15.59 -7.75 -20.41
CA GLY A 24 14.14 -7.65 -20.23
C GLY A 24 13.42 -7.01 -21.42
N GLN A 25 13.99 -5.98 -22.03
CA GLN A 25 13.45 -5.36 -23.26
C GLN A 25 13.55 -6.32 -24.46
N GLU A 26 14.72 -6.92 -24.68
CA GLU A 26 14.94 -7.90 -25.76
C GLU A 26 14.04 -9.14 -25.60
N LEU A 27 13.84 -9.61 -24.36
CA LEU A 27 12.92 -10.71 -24.06
C LEU A 27 11.47 -10.29 -24.28
N GLN A 28 11.04 -9.09 -23.87
CA GLN A 28 9.69 -8.58 -24.14
C GLN A 28 9.38 -8.54 -25.64
N GLU A 29 10.33 -8.06 -26.46
CA GLU A 29 10.19 -8.02 -27.91
C GLU A 29 10.19 -9.41 -28.54
N GLN A 30 10.97 -10.37 -28.02
CA GLN A 30 10.98 -11.76 -28.48
C GLN A 30 9.70 -12.51 -28.08
N PHE A 31 9.21 -12.35 -26.85
CA PHE A 31 7.96 -12.96 -26.38
C PHE A 31 6.74 -12.38 -27.09
N ALA A 32 6.79 -11.12 -27.53
CA ALA A 32 5.73 -10.51 -28.35
C ALA A 32 5.62 -11.13 -29.76
N ARG A 33 6.66 -11.80 -30.26
CA ARG A 33 6.74 -12.37 -31.62
C ARG A 33 6.48 -13.88 -31.68
N LEU A 34 6.40 -14.58 -30.54
CA LEU A 34 6.10 -16.02 -30.50
C LEU A 34 4.58 -16.26 -30.52
N PRO A 35 4.09 -17.29 -31.25
CA PRO A 35 2.70 -17.70 -31.15
C PRO A 35 2.38 -18.07 -29.71
N ARG A 36 1.41 -17.36 -29.10
CA ARG A 36 1.03 -17.56 -27.70
C ARG A 36 0.53 -18.99 -27.50
N SER A 37 1.18 -19.73 -26.60
CA SER A 37 0.73 -21.06 -26.21
C SER A 37 -0.66 -20.96 -25.57
N PRO A 38 -1.65 -21.78 -25.98
CA PRO A 38 -2.95 -21.84 -25.30
C PRO A 38 -2.85 -22.37 -23.86
N PHE A 39 -1.68 -22.89 -23.47
CA PHE A 39 -1.34 -23.35 -22.12
C PHE A 39 -0.39 -22.38 -21.39
N GLY A 40 -0.06 -21.24 -22.00
CA GLY A 40 0.76 -20.20 -21.39
C GLY A 40 -0.05 -19.30 -20.45
N PRO A 41 0.62 -18.44 -19.66
CA PRO A 41 -0.07 -17.46 -18.83
C PRO A 41 -0.93 -16.53 -19.68
N SER A 42 -2.10 -16.19 -19.15
CA SER A 42 -2.99 -15.18 -19.71
C SER A 42 -2.32 -13.81 -19.76
N GLU A 43 -2.87 -12.91 -20.58
CA GLU A 43 -2.36 -11.55 -20.70
C GLU A 43 -2.47 -10.76 -19.38
N GLU A 44 -3.50 -11.03 -18.58
CA GLU A 44 -3.68 -10.46 -17.25
C GLU A 44 -2.60 -10.96 -16.27
N GLU A 45 -2.31 -12.26 -16.28
CA GLU A 45 -1.23 -12.84 -15.48
C GLU A 45 0.14 -12.28 -15.89
N LEU A 46 0.39 -12.10 -17.19
CA LEU A 46 1.63 -11.50 -17.67
C LEU A 46 1.80 -10.05 -17.16
N ARG A 47 0.74 -9.25 -17.20
CA ARG A 47 0.78 -7.87 -16.67
C ARG A 47 0.96 -7.86 -15.15
N ALA A 48 0.27 -8.75 -14.44
CA ALA A 48 0.40 -8.88 -12.99
C ALA A 48 1.83 -9.29 -12.59
N ASN A 49 2.45 -10.21 -13.34
CA ASN A 49 3.84 -10.59 -13.13
C ASN A 49 4.79 -9.41 -13.39
N LEU A 50 4.60 -8.67 -14.49
CA LEU A 50 5.39 -7.47 -14.79
C LEU A 50 5.26 -6.40 -13.69
N ALA A 51 4.04 -6.17 -13.19
CA ALA A 51 3.80 -5.26 -12.07
C ALA A 51 4.53 -5.72 -10.80
N GLY A 52 4.49 -7.03 -10.52
CA GLY A 52 5.15 -7.60 -9.36
C GLY A 52 6.67 -7.49 -9.42
N GLU A 53 7.26 -7.78 -10.57
CA GLU A 53 8.71 -7.66 -10.81
C GLU A 53 9.17 -6.20 -10.66
N ALA A 54 8.47 -5.28 -11.32
CA ALA A 54 8.78 -3.85 -11.26
C ALA A 54 8.64 -3.29 -9.83
N SER A 55 7.61 -3.73 -9.09
CA SER A 55 7.45 -3.34 -7.69
C SER A 55 8.61 -3.85 -6.82
N ALA A 56 9.09 -5.07 -7.03
CA ALA A 56 10.20 -5.62 -6.27
C ALA A 56 11.53 -4.94 -6.63
N ASP A 57 11.74 -4.58 -7.90
CA ASP A 57 12.87 -3.74 -8.34
C ASP A 57 12.87 -2.40 -7.59
N ALA A 58 11.76 -1.67 -7.69
CA ALA A 58 11.64 -0.34 -7.08
C ALA A 58 11.83 -0.39 -5.56
N ALA A 59 11.24 -1.38 -4.89
CA ALA A 59 11.35 -1.53 -3.43
C ALA A 59 12.81 -1.74 -2.98
N LEU A 60 13.57 -2.56 -3.71
CA LEU A 60 14.98 -2.83 -3.39
C LEU A 60 15.87 -1.63 -3.70
N GLU A 61 15.65 -0.94 -4.81
CA GLU A 61 16.42 0.26 -5.14
C GLU A 61 16.22 1.36 -4.09
N LEU A 62 14.97 1.55 -3.63
CA LEU A 62 14.67 2.49 -2.54
C LEU A 62 15.29 2.07 -1.22
N HIS A 63 15.23 0.78 -0.88
CA HIS A 63 15.83 0.26 0.35
C HIS A 63 17.35 0.46 0.36
N VAL A 64 18.02 0.19 -0.77
CA VAL A 64 19.47 0.41 -0.91
C VAL A 64 19.82 1.90 -0.80
N ALA A 65 19.02 2.78 -1.41
CA ALA A 65 19.20 4.22 -1.28
C ALA A 65 19.08 4.67 0.19
N ASP A 66 18.09 4.16 0.92
CA ASP A 66 17.86 4.49 2.33
C ASP A 66 19.03 4.02 3.22
N LEU A 67 19.55 2.82 2.98
CA LEU A 67 20.73 2.32 3.68
C LEU A 67 21.99 3.17 3.41
N ALA A 68 22.14 3.68 2.19
CA ALA A 68 23.25 4.56 1.84
C ALA A 68 23.17 5.91 2.56
N GLU A 69 21.96 6.41 2.82
CA GLU A 69 21.72 7.66 3.56
C GLU A 69 21.94 7.51 5.08
N GLN A 70 21.58 6.37 5.67
CA GLN A 70 21.64 6.16 7.13
C GLN A 70 23.07 6.00 7.69
N GLY A 71 24.07 5.76 6.84
CA GLY A 71 25.47 5.64 7.24
C GLY A 71 25.80 4.33 7.99
N ALA A 72 27.08 3.94 8.00
CA ALA A 72 27.55 2.64 8.50
C ALA A 72 27.57 2.47 10.04
N ASP A 73 27.11 3.46 10.80
CA ASP A 73 27.37 3.55 12.26
C ASP A 73 26.20 3.06 13.14
N ALA A 74 25.06 2.72 12.54
CA ALA A 74 23.91 2.13 13.24
C ALA A 74 23.86 0.62 12.99
N GLY A 75 24.75 -0.13 13.64
CA GLY A 75 24.58 -1.58 13.76
C GLY A 75 23.23 -1.88 14.44
N PRO A 76 22.44 -2.87 13.97
CA PRO A 76 21.13 -3.13 14.54
C PRO A 76 21.27 -3.57 16.01
N GLU A 77 20.49 -2.97 16.92
CA GLU A 77 20.45 -3.36 18.34
C GLU A 77 19.97 -4.82 18.51
N VAL A 78 19.19 -5.32 17.54
CA VAL A 78 18.64 -6.67 17.49
C VAL A 78 19.34 -7.50 16.41
N PRO A 79 19.77 -8.75 16.69
CA PRO A 79 20.29 -9.65 15.67
C PRO A 79 19.29 -9.85 14.53
N ARG A 80 19.72 -9.60 13.29
CA ARG A 80 18.83 -9.70 12.12
C ARG A 80 18.52 -11.16 11.78
N ASP A 81 17.24 -11.47 11.57
CA ASP A 81 16.80 -12.68 10.89
C ASP A 81 16.80 -12.44 9.39
N LEU A 82 17.88 -12.86 8.73
CA LEU A 82 18.08 -12.66 7.30
C LEU A 82 17.16 -13.53 6.42
N THR A 83 16.32 -14.38 7.01
CA THR A 83 15.54 -15.38 6.26
C THR A 83 14.03 -15.27 6.48
N ALA A 84 13.57 -14.32 7.30
CA ALA A 84 12.15 -14.13 7.57
C ALA A 84 11.75 -12.65 7.38
N ALA A 85 10.52 -12.47 6.94
CA ALA A 85 9.92 -11.16 6.76
C ALA A 85 8.43 -11.17 7.08
N ALA A 86 7.87 -9.99 7.30
CA ALA A 86 6.45 -9.77 7.41
C ALA A 86 5.95 -8.84 6.31
N PHE A 87 4.89 -9.25 5.63
CA PHE A 87 4.27 -8.53 4.51
C PHE A 87 2.92 -7.99 4.95
N PHE A 88 2.76 -6.66 4.92
CA PHE A 88 1.53 -6.00 5.33
C PHE A 88 0.85 -5.35 4.14
N ASP A 89 -0.38 -5.75 3.87
CA ASP A 89 -1.27 -4.88 3.10
C ASP A 89 -1.50 -3.55 3.85
N VAL A 90 -1.85 -2.51 3.09
CA VAL A 90 -1.98 -1.15 3.61
C VAL A 90 -3.42 -0.78 3.87
N ASP A 91 -4.28 -0.85 2.87
CA ASP A 91 -5.61 -0.27 2.91
C ASP A 91 -6.54 -1.12 3.77
N ASN A 92 -7.23 -0.54 4.75
CA ASN A 92 -8.01 -1.22 5.80
C ASN A 92 -7.25 -2.22 6.70
N THR A 93 -6.05 -2.65 6.30
CA THR A 93 -5.15 -3.51 7.07
C THR A 93 -4.30 -2.70 8.05
N LEU A 94 -3.40 -1.85 7.53
CA LEU A 94 -2.52 -0.98 8.33
C LEU A 94 -3.13 0.43 8.52
N VAL A 95 -3.71 0.97 7.46
CA VAL A 95 -4.34 2.29 7.39
C VAL A 95 -5.86 2.12 7.38
N GLN A 96 -6.58 2.99 8.08
CA GLN A 96 -8.03 3.02 8.06
C GLN A 96 -8.54 3.62 6.73
N GLY A 97 -9.24 2.83 5.93
CA GLY A 97 -9.70 3.23 4.60
C GLY A 97 -8.59 3.15 3.55
N ALA A 98 -8.91 3.57 2.33
CA ALA A 98 -7.99 3.54 1.21
C ALA A 98 -6.98 4.71 1.28
N SER A 99 -5.69 4.38 1.36
CA SER A 99 -4.57 5.32 1.38
C SER A 99 -4.57 6.22 0.15
N ILE A 100 -4.84 5.69 -1.05
CA ILE A 100 -4.94 6.49 -2.28
C ILE A 100 -6.02 7.59 -2.19
N VAL A 101 -7.11 7.36 -1.45
CA VAL A 101 -8.16 8.36 -1.24
C VAL A 101 -7.67 9.45 -0.29
N HIS A 102 -6.92 9.10 0.76
CA HIS A 102 -6.30 10.08 1.65
C HIS A 102 -5.27 10.95 0.91
N PHE A 103 -4.44 10.32 0.08
CA PHE A 103 -3.50 11.03 -0.80
C PHE A 103 -4.22 11.95 -1.78
N ALA A 104 -5.24 11.46 -2.49
CA ALA A 104 -6.01 12.27 -3.41
C ALA A 104 -6.66 13.49 -2.71
N ARG A 105 -7.16 13.32 -1.48
CA ARG A 105 -7.69 14.45 -0.68
C ARG A 105 -6.62 15.47 -0.33
N GLY A 106 -5.44 15.00 0.08
CA GLY A 106 -4.30 15.86 0.39
C GLY A 106 -3.79 16.65 -0.83
N LEU A 107 -3.71 15.99 -1.99
CA LEU A 107 -3.36 16.61 -3.27
C LEU A 107 -4.41 17.64 -3.72
N ALA A 108 -5.70 17.34 -3.53
CA ALA A 108 -6.78 18.26 -3.87
C ALA A 108 -6.75 19.53 -3.01
N ALA A 109 -6.47 19.41 -1.70
CA ALA A 109 -6.32 20.56 -0.80
C ALA A 109 -5.18 21.51 -1.23
N ARG A 110 -4.19 20.97 -1.94
CA ARG A 110 -3.03 21.69 -2.47
C ARG A 110 -3.22 22.15 -3.93
N LYS A 111 -4.44 22.04 -4.48
CA LYS A 111 -4.76 22.39 -5.89
C LYS A 111 -3.83 21.70 -6.90
N TYR A 112 -3.41 20.47 -6.59
CA TYR A 112 -2.46 19.72 -7.41
C TYR A 112 -3.04 19.28 -8.76
N PHE A 113 -4.34 18.99 -8.79
CA PHE A 113 -5.06 18.61 -10.01
C PHE A 113 -5.34 19.83 -10.88
N LYS A 114 -5.14 19.72 -12.20
CA LYS A 114 -5.54 20.77 -13.14
C LYS A 114 -7.06 20.78 -13.26
N THR A 115 -7.62 21.94 -13.62
CA THR A 115 -9.07 22.07 -13.86
C THR A 115 -9.54 21.08 -14.95
N SER A 116 -8.71 20.81 -15.96
CA SER A 116 -8.98 19.80 -16.99
C SER A 116 -9.15 18.40 -16.40
N ASP A 117 -8.32 18.02 -15.43
CA ASP A 117 -8.33 16.68 -14.82
C ASP A 117 -9.62 16.48 -14.02
N LEU A 118 -10.09 17.53 -13.34
CA LEU A 118 -11.33 17.51 -12.56
C LEU A 118 -12.58 17.48 -13.46
N VAL A 119 -12.55 18.18 -14.59
CA VAL A 119 -13.65 18.18 -15.58
C VAL A 119 -13.83 16.79 -16.19
N ASP A 120 -12.73 16.10 -16.50
CA ASP A 120 -12.78 14.73 -17.04
C ASP A 120 -13.39 13.73 -16.05
N VAL A 121 -13.06 13.84 -14.76
CA VAL A 121 -13.65 13.02 -13.69
C VAL A 121 -15.14 13.34 -13.53
N ALA A 122 -15.51 14.62 -13.52
CA ALA A 122 -16.90 15.05 -13.41
C ALA A 122 -17.74 14.55 -14.58
N TRP A 123 -17.20 14.61 -15.80
CA TRP A 123 -17.87 14.11 -17.00
C TRP A 123 -18.10 12.60 -16.96
N LYS A 124 -17.12 11.82 -16.46
CA LYS A 124 -17.27 10.37 -16.27
C LYS A 124 -18.34 10.04 -15.21
N GLN A 125 -18.39 10.78 -14.11
CA GLN A 125 -19.41 10.59 -13.07
C GLN A 125 -20.83 10.88 -13.61
N VAL A 126 -20.97 11.92 -14.42
CA VAL A 126 -22.22 12.25 -15.11
C VAL A 126 -22.58 11.16 -16.13
N LYS A 127 -21.62 10.75 -16.97
CA LYS A 127 -21.83 9.67 -17.94
C LYS A 127 -22.26 8.38 -17.25
N PHE A 128 -21.59 7.96 -16.18
CA PHE A 128 -21.95 6.77 -15.41
C PHE A 128 -23.39 6.85 -14.88
N ARG A 129 -23.76 7.99 -14.27
CA ARG A 129 -25.11 8.23 -13.77
C ARG A 129 -26.17 8.18 -14.87
N VAL A 130 -25.81 8.55 -16.10
CA VAL A 130 -26.72 8.59 -17.26
C VAL A 130 -26.79 7.25 -18.01
N THR A 131 -25.67 6.53 -18.15
CA THR A 131 -25.58 5.35 -19.04
C THR A 131 -25.57 4.01 -18.31
N GLY A 132 -25.29 3.96 -17.00
CA GLY A 132 -25.37 2.76 -16.17
C GLY A 132 -24.50 1.56 -16.60
N LYS A 133 -23.65 1.72 -17.61
CA LYS A 133 -22.78 0.69 -18.18
C LYS A 133 -21.33 1.14 -18.08
N GLU A 134 -20.51 0.34 -17.38
CA GLU A 134 -19.08 0.29 -17.62
C GLU A 134 -18.85 -0.55 -18.89
N ASN A 135 -18.33 0.04 -19.95
CA ASN A 135 -17.85 -0.74 -21.09
C ASN A 135 -16.54 -1.41 -20.66
N SER A 136 -16.47 -2.74 -20.70
CA SER A 136 -15.26 -3.51 -20.39
C SER A 136 -14.07 -3.20 -21.32
N SER A 137 -14.31 -2.59 -22.49
CA SER A 137 -13.27 -2.07 -23.39
C SER A 137 -12.65 -0.74 -22.95
N ASP A 138 -13.18 -0.08 -21.91
CA ASP A 138 -12.64 1.18 -21.35
C ASP A 138 -11.64 0.96 -20.18
N MET A 139 -11.32 -0.29 -19.80
CA MET A 139 -10.42 -0.54 -18.68
C MET A 139 -8.94 -0.20 -18.98
N VAL A 140 -8.48 -0.41 -20.22
CA VAL A 140 -7.11 -0.05 -20.63
C VAL A 140 -6.98 1.46 -20.84
N SER A 141 -7.98 2.09 -21.48
CA SER A 141 -8.04 3.54 -21.70
C SER A 141 -8.29 4.35 -20.41
N GLY A 142 -8.91 3.72 -19.41
CA GLY A 142 -9.12 4.28 -18.08
C GLY A 142 -7.87 4.33 -17.22
N ARG A 143 -6.95 3.37 -17.37
CA ARG A 143 -5.72 3.23 -16.57
C ARG A 143 -4.63 4.22 -16.97
N GLU A 144 -4.37 4.40 -18.27
CA GLU A 144 -3.45 5.43 -18.77
C GLU A 144 -3.96 6.85 -18.47
N LYS A 145 -5.29 7.03 -18.46
CA LYS A 145 -5.91 8.31 -18.06
C LYS A 145 -5.92 8.53 -16.55
N ALA A 146 -5.76 7.50 -15.72
CA ALA A 146 -5.74 7.67 -14.27
C ALA A 146 -4.44 8.30 -13.77
N LEU A 147 -3.33 8.15 -14.50
CA LEU A 147 -2.03 8.73 -14.17
C LEU A 147 -1.68 9.97 -14.99
N SER A 148 -2.58 10.44 -15.86
CA SER A 148 -2.32 11.63 -16.69
C SER A 148 -2.06 12.89 -15.85
N PHE A 149 -2.63 12.99 -14.65
CA PHE A 149 -2.45 14.14 -13.76
C PHE A 149 -1.03 14.26 -13.19
N ILE A 150 -0.27 13.16 -13.15
CA ILE A 150 1.14 13.14 -12.74
C ILE A 150 2.10 13.21 -13.93
N ALA A 151 1.63 13.05 -15.16
CA ALA A 151 2.49 13.04 -16.35
C ALA A 151 3.32 14.34 -16.47
N GLY A 152 4.62 14.16 -16.70
CA GLY A 152 5.62 15.23 -16.80
C GLY A 152 6.10 15.82 -15.47
N ARG A 153 5.55 15.36 -14.33
CA ARG A 153 5.95 15.85 -13.01
C ARG A 153 7.13 15.05 -12.44
N PRO A 154 8.03 15.69 -11.67
CA PRO A 154 9.09 14.99 -10.95
C PRO A 154 8.55 13.94 -9.98
N THR A 155 9.19 12.77 -9.92
CA THR A 155 8.89 11.73 -8.92
C THR A 155 9.11 12.24 -7.50
N ALA A 156 10.17 13.04 -7.30
CA ALA A 156 10.49 13.71 -6.05
C ALA A 156 9.37 14.63 -5.53
N GLU A 157 8.63 15.29 -6.43
CA GLU A 157 7.49 16.16 -6.06
C GLU A 157 6.39 15.34 -5.38
N LEU A 158 6.05 14.18 -5.95
CA LEU A 158 5.01 13.31 -5.39
C LEU A 158 5.44 12.69 -4.06
N ALA A 159 6.71 12.33 -3.92
CA ALA A 159 7.26 11.82 -2.66
C ALA A 159 7.19 12.89 -1.55
N ALA A 160 7.63 14.12 -1.83
CA ALA A 160 7.58 15.23 -0.87
C ALA A 160 6.13 15.56 -0.43
N LEU A 161 5.20 15.61 -1.39
CA LEU A 161 3.78 15.77 -1.07
C LEU A 161 3.24 14.59 -0.26
N GLY A 162 3.70 13.39 -0.56
CA GLY A 162 3.36 12.18 0.19
C GLY A 162 3.74 12.31 1.67
N GLU A 163 4.90 12.86 1.98
CA GLU A 163 5.35 13.10 3.36
C GLU A 163 4.45 14.07 4.12
N GLU A 164 4.12 15.21 3.52
CA GLU A 164 3.22 16.19 4.14
C GLU A 164 1.84 15.58 4.39
N ILE A 165 1.30 14.88 3.39
CA ILE A 165 -0.03 14.25 3.49
C ILE A 165 -0.02 13.11 4.53
N TYR A 166 1.10 12.41 4.68
CA TYR A 166 1.25 11.43 5.73
C TYR A 166 1.07 12.06 7.11
N ASP A 167 1.82 13.12 7.38
CA ASP A 167 1.83 13.81 8.68
C ASP A 167 0.46 14.43 8.99
N GLU A 168 -0.22 15.00 7.99
CA GLU A 168 -1.51 15.68 8.16
C GLU A 168 -2.71 14.72 8.24
N ILE A 169 -2.67 13.58 7.55
CA ILE A 169 -3.86 12.75 7.32
C ILE A 169 -3.63 11.29 7.73
N ILE A 170 -2.55 10.66 7.27
CA ILE A 170 -2.41 9.19 7.35
C ILE A 170 -1.97 8.74 8.75
N ALA A 171 -1.13 9.52 9.43
CA ALA A 171 -0.62 9.18 10.77
C ALA A 171 -1.76 8.84 11.75
N ASP A 172 -2.83 9.64 11.77
CA ASP A 172 -4.02 9.44 12.61
C ASP A 172 -4.93 8.28 12.16
N LYS A 173 -4.66 7.71 10.99
CA LYS A 173 -5.43 6.60 10.41
C LYS A 173 -4.74 5.26 10.57
N ILE A 174 -3.52 5.20 11.10
CA ILE A 174 -2.86 3.93 11.38
C ILE A 174 -3.64 3.14 12.45
N TRP A 175 -3.88 1.86 12.21
CA TRP A 175 -4.42 0.95 13.21
C TRP A 175 -3.34 0.67 14.27
N PRO A 176 -3.54 1.03 15.55
CA PRO A 176 -2.53 0.78 16.59
C PRO A 176 -2.22 -0.72 16.74
N GLY A 177 -3.24 -1.58 16.59
CA GLY A 177 -3.08 -3.02 16.64
C GLY A 177 -2.22 -3.59 15.50
N THR A 178 -2.40 -3.09 14.27
CA THR A 178 -1.57 -3.52 13.13
C THR A 178 -0.15 -2.96 13.23
N ARG A 179 0.02 -1.72 13.72
CA ARG A 179 1.35 -1.15 14.01
C ARG A 179 2.10 -1.97 15.05
N ALA A 180 1.44 -2.44 16.10
CA ALA A 180 2.06 -3.29 17.11
C ALA A 180 2.52 -4.64 16.55
N LEU A 181 1.80 -5.20 15.57
CA LEU A 181 2.24 -6.40 14.84
C LEU A 181 3.50 -6.15 14.02
N ALA A 182 3.55 -5.02 13.30
CA ALA A 182 4.75 -4.64 12.57
C ALA A 182 5.96 -4.47 13.51
N GLN A 183 5.77 -3.81 14.66
CA GLN A 183 6.82 -3.66 15.67
C GLN A 183 7.30 -4.99 16.22
N MET A 184 6.40 -5.95 16.49
CA MET A 184 6.77 -7.30 16.94
C MET A 184 7.75 -7.99 15.97
N HIS A 185 7.58 -7.81 14.66
CA HIS A 185 8.49 -8.39 13.66
C HIS A 185 9.84 -7.67 13.64
N LEU A 186 9.84 -6.33 13.74
CA LEU A 186 11.08 -5.55 13.85
C LEU A 186 11.88 -5.94 15.11
N ASP A 187 11.20 -6.08 16.25
CA ASP A 187 11.81 -6.51 17.52
C ASP A 187 12.35 -7.95 17.46
N ALA A 188 11.85 -8.76 16.54
CA ALA A 188 12.36 -10.10 16.22
C ALA A 188 13.50 -10.10 15.18
N GLY A 189 13.97 -8.91 14.76
CA GLY A 189 15.02 -8.75 13.77
C GLY A 189 14.61 -9.07 12.33
N GLN A 190 13.31 -9.19 12.05
CA GLN A 190 12.78 -9.54 10.74
C GLN A 190 12.59 -8.30 9.86
N GLN A 191 12.63 -8.50 8.55
CA GLN A 191 12.26 -7.43 7.61
C GLN A 191 10.74 -7.20 7.65
N VAL A 192 10.30 -5.95 7.51
CA VAL A 192 8.89 -5.60 7.43
C VAL A 192 8.61 -4.78 6.19
N TRP A 193 7.78 -5.32 5.29
CA TRP A 193 7.47 -4.74 4.00
C TRP A 193 5.98 -4.42 3.88
N LEU A 194 5.66 -3.24 3.34
CA LEU A 194 4.31 -2.95 2.87
C LEU A 194 4.07 -3.57 1.50
N VAL A 195 2.84 -3.96 1.19
CA VAL A 195 2.44 -4.52 -0.11
C VAL A 195 1.09 -3.94 -0.53
N THR A 196 1.07 -3.02 -1.50
CA THR A 196 -0.13 -2.21 -1.76
C THR A 196 -0.35 -1.85 -3.22
N ALA A 197 -1.61 -1.60 -3.58
CA ALA A 197 -1.98 -1.02 -4.87
C ALA A 197 -1.66 0.48 -4.97
N THR A 198 -1.34 1.15 -3.86
CA THR A 198 -0.90 2.55 -3.84
C THR A 198 0.47 2.69 -4.53
N PRO A 199 0.75 3.83 -5.19
CA PRO A 199 2.06 4.09 -5.79
C PRO A 199 3.22 3.85 -4.83
N VAL A 200 4.30 3.25 -5.33
CA VAL A 200 5.46 2.85 -4.52
C VAL A 200 6.11 4.04 -3.79
N GLU A 201 6.10 5.23 -4.39
CA GLU A 201 6.58 6.48 -3.79
C GLU A 201 5.86 6.77 -2.47
N LEU A 202 4.53 6.69 -2.51
CA LEU A 202 3.65 7.02 -1.39
C LEU A 202 3.65 5.90 -0.35
N ALA A 203 3.73 4.64 -0.79
CA ALA A 203 3.86 3.50 0.10
C ALA A 203 5.20 3.54 0.86
N ASN A 204 6.29 3.94 0.18
CA ASN A 204 7.60 4.05 0.80
C ASN A 204 7.66 5.17 1.86
N VAL A 205 6.94 6.28 1.65
CA VAL A 205 6.75 7.30 2.70
C VAL A 205 6.15 6.70 3.97
N ILE A 206 5.09 5.88 3.84
CA ILE A 206 4.44 5.23 4.99
C ILE A 206 5.44 4.28 5.68
N ALA A 207 6.18 3.49 4.89
CA ALA A 207 7.18 2.56 5.42
C ALA A 207 8.27 3.28 6.22
N LYS A 208 8.86 4.33 5.66
CA LYS A 208 9.88 5.17 6.30
C LYS A 208 9.39 5.77 7.61
N ARG A 209 8.22 6.40 7.60
CA ARG A 209 7.65 7.07 8.78
C ARG A 209 7.30 6.10 9.91
N LEU A 210 7.08 4.82 9.58
CA LEU A 210 6.84 3.76 10.54
C LEU A 210 8.10 2.96 10.93
N GLY A 211 9.27 3.27 10.36
CA GLY A 211 10.51 2.55 10.62
C GLY A 211 10.54 1.13 10.04
N LEU A 212 9.79 0.88 8.96
CA LEU A 212 9.74 -0.41 8.28
C LEU A 212 10.90 -0.55 7.28
N THR A 213 11.11 -1.75 6.73
CA THR A 213 12.19 -2.03 5.77
C THR A 213 11.95 -1.33 4.43
N GLY A 214 10.72 -1.33 3.93
CA GLY A 214 10.36 -0.69 2.68
C GLY A 214 8.93 -1.02 2.23
N ALA A 215 8.63 -0.75 0.96
CA ALA A 215 7.30 -0.97 0.39
C ALA A 215 7.34 -1.51 -1.05
N LEU A 216 6.50 -2.51 -1.30
CA LEU A 216 6.07 -2.97 -2.62
C LEU A 216 4.78 -2.22 -2.98
N GLY A 217 4.80 -1.48 -4.09
CA GLY A 217 3.70 -0.63 -4.53
C GLY A 217 3.51 -0.65 -6.04
N THR A 218 2.43 -0.04 -6.51
CA THR A 218 2.21 0.16 -7.95
C THR A 218 3.30 1.06 -8.53
N VAL A 219 3.88 0.66 -9.66
CA VAL A 219 4.96 1.42 -10.30
C VAL A 219 4.41 2.23 -11.47
N ALA A 220 4.47 3.56 -11.34
CA ALA A 220 4.29 4.47 -12.45
C ALA A 220 5.62 4.61 -13.21
N GLU A 221 5.57 4.48 -14.54
CA GLU A 221 6.75 4.61 -15.37
C GLU A 221 7.29 6.05 -15.30
N SER A 222 8.61 6.16 -15.14
CA SER A 222 9.31 7.44 -15.13
C SER A 222 10.56 7.40 -16.02
N VAL A 223 10.89 8.54 -16.61
CA VAL A 223 12.09 8.76 -17.43
C VAL A 223 12.73 10.06 -16.96
N ASP A 224 14.03 10.02 -16.69
CA ASP A 224 14.80 11.19 -16.19
C ASP A 224 14.15 11.84 -14.95
N GLY A 225 13.68 11.01 -14.02
CA GLY A 225 13.04 11.44 -12.78
C GLY A 225 11.65 12.07 -12.94
N LYS A 226 11.01 11.92 -14.10
CA LYS A 226 9.65 12.44 -14.37
C LYS A 226 8.69 11.34 -14.80
N PHE A 227 7.47 11.37 -14.29
CA PHE A 227 6.45 10.40 -14.68
C PHE A 227 6.05 10.55 -16.15
N THR A 228 5.88 9.42 -16.84
CA THR A 228 5.37 9.39 -18.22
C THR A 228 3.83 9.42 -18.27
N GLY A 229 3.18 9.12 -17.14
CA GLY A 229 1.73 8.92 -17.05
C GLY A 229 1.28 7.51 -17.40
N ARG A 230 2.19 6.54 -17.53
CA ARG A 230 1.89 5.12 -17.76
C ARG A 230 2.25 4.28 -16.54
N LEU A 231 1.69 3.07 -16.47
CA LEU A 231 2.06 2.04 -15.50
C LEU A 231 3.11 1.11 -16.07
N VAL A 232 3.99 0.59 -15.21
CA VAL A 232 4.79 -0.59 -15.54
C VAL A 232 3.99 -1.84 -15.19
N GLY A 233 3.50 -2.57 -16.20
CA GLY A 233 2.60 -3.71 -16.00
C GLY A 233 1.16 -3.27 -15.73
N ASP A 234 0.72 -3.37 -14.47
CA ASP A 234 -0.62 -3.00 -14.00
C ASP A 234 -0.53 -2.53 -12.53
N ILE A 235 -1.66 -2.19 -11.94
CA ILE A 235 -1.79 -1.91 -10.50
C ILE A 235 -1.34 -3.15 -9.72
N LEU A 236 -0.56 -2.95 -8.65
CA LEU A 236 -0.07 -4.03 -7.81
C LEU A 236 -1.20 -4.62 -6.94
N HIS A 237 -1.93 -5.55 -7.52
CA HIS A 237 -3.12 -6.16 -6.93
C HIS A 237 -3.17 -7.67 -7.18
N GLY A 238 -3.82 -8.42 -6.29
CA GLY A 238 -4.06 -9.85 -6.44
C GLY A 238 -2.79 -10.65 -6.74
N LEU A 239 -2.75 -11.29 -7.91
CA LEU A 239 -1.59 -12.07 -8.37
C LEU A 239 -0.31 -11.24 -8.45
N GLY A 240 -0.40 -9.94 -8.74
CA GLY A 240 0.76 -9.05 -8.79
C GLY A 240 1.43 -8.89 -7.43
N LYS A 241 0.64 -8.76 -6.35
CA LYS A 241 1.17 -8.74 -4.97
C LYS A 241 1.88 -10.04 -4.61
N ALA A 242 1.27 -11.17 -4.96
CA ALA A 242 1.87 -12.49 -4.75
C ALA A 242 3.19 -12.65 -5.54
N HIS A 243 3.24 -12.15 -6.77
CA HIS A 243 4.44 -12.15 -7.59
C HIS A 243 5.53 -11.25 -6.98
N ALA A 244 5.20 -10.02 -6.58
CA ALA A 244 6.13 -9.10 -5.93
C ALA A 244 6.77 -9.69 -4.67
N VAL A 245 5.96 -10.29 -3.79
CA VAL A 245 6.45 -10.95 -2.56
C VAL A 245 7.38 -12.10 -2.90
N ARG A 246 7.07 -12.90 -3.93
CA ARG A 246 7.93 -14.00 -4.38
C ARG A 246 9.25 -13.48 -4.96
N THR A 247 9.20 -12.49 -5.84
CA THR A 247 10.39 -11.88 -6.44
C THR A 247 11.29 -11.28 -5.36
N LEU A 248 10.72 -10.51 -4.44
CA LEU A 248 11.45 -9.95 -3.31
C LEU A 248 12.09 -11.06 -2.45
N ALA A 249 11.34 -12.11 -2.12
CA ALA A 249 11.87 -13.23 -1.35
C ALA A 249 13.05 -13.95 -2.02
N ILE A 250 13.03 -14.08 -3.34
CA ILE A 250 14.16 -14.66 -4.09
C ILE A 250 15.40 -13.78 -3.97
N ARG A 251 15.23 -12.45 -4.11
CA ARG A 251 16.35 -11.49 -4.13
C ARG A 251 16.97 -11.27 -2.76
N GLU A 252 16.15 -11.28 -1.71
CA GLU A 252 16.56 -11.10 -0.32
C GLU A 252 16.92 -12.42 0.38
N GLY A 253 16.75 -13.58 -0.27
CA GLY A 253 17.04 -14.89 0.33
C GLY A 253 16.04 -15.32 1.42
N LEU A 254 14.80 -14.82 1.36
CA LEU A 254 13.77 -15.10 2.36
C LEU A 254 13.18 -16.50 2.19
N ASN A 255 13.03 -17.20 3.31
CA ASN A 255 12.25 -18.44 3.36
C ASN A 255 10.79 -18.08 3.64
N LEU A 256 9.95 -18.09 2.59
CA LEU A 256 8.53 -17.77 2.71
C LEU A 256 7.79 -18.60 3.76
N LYS A 257 8.23 -19.82 4.10
CA LYS A 257 7.63 -20.63 5.18
C LYS A 257 7.91 -20.09 6.59
N ARG A 258 8.88 -19.19 6.73
CA ARG A 258 9.15 -18.43 7.95
C ARG A 258 8.55 -17.03 7.93
N CYS A 259 8.00 -16.61 6.79
CA CYS A 259 7.40 -15.29 6.64
C CYS A 259 5.94 -15.27 7.11
N THR A 260 5.48 -14.06 7.41
CA THR A 260 4.08 -13.78 7.78
C THR A 260 3.46 -12.79 6.80
N ALA A 261 2.17 -12.92 6.51
CA ALA A 261 1.44 -11.95 5.69
C ALA A 261 0.11 -11.55 6.34
N TYR A 262 -0.23 -10.27 6.20
CA TYR A 262 -1.39 -9.61 6.80
C TYR A 262 -2.21 -8.90 5.73
N SER A 263 -3.53 -9.15 5.68
CA SER A 263 -4.45 -8.43 4.78
C SER A 263 -5.90 -8.49 5.23
N ASP A 264 -6.73 -7.55 4.76
CA ASP A 264 -8.17 -7.48 4.95
C ASP A 264 -8.99 -8.02 3.77
N SER A 265 -8.36 -8.18 2.60
CA SER A 265 -9.09 -8.42 1.35
C SER A 265 -8.95 -9.84 0.81
N HIS A 266 -10.05 -10.38 0.28
CA HIS A 266 -10.04 -11.66 -0.45
C HIS A 266 -9.06 -11.65 -1.64
N ASN A 267 -8.84 -10.49 -2.25
CA ASN A 267 -7.92 -10.36 -3.38
C ASN A 267 -6.48 -10.75 -3.01
N ASP A 268 -6.10 -10.67 -1.73
CA ASP A 268 -4.76 -10.98 -1.26
C ASP A 268 -4.59 -12.46 -0.85
N VAL A 269 -5.62 -13.30 -1.03
CA VAL A 269 -5.52 -14.75 -0.79
C VAL A 269 -4.32 -15.39 -1.50
N PRO A 270 -3.96 -15.05 -2.76
CA PRO A 270 -2.75 -15.54 -3.39
C PRO A 270 -1.49 -15.23 -2.59
N MET A 271 -1.31 -13.98 -2.12
CA MET A 271 -0.17 -13.56 -1.29
C MET A 271 -0.17 -14.27 0.07
N LEU A 272 -1.31 -14.29 0.76
CA LEU A 272 -1.49 -14.96 2.05
C LEU A 272 -1.19 -16.48 1.95
N SER A 273 -1.43 -17.09 0.79
CA SER A 273 -1.17 -18.51 0.56
C SER A 273 0.31 -18.86 0.34
N LEU A 274 1.17 -17.87 0.06
CA LEU A 274 2.60 -18.12 -0.19
C LEU A 274 3.40 -18.34 1.10
N VAL A 275 3.00 -17.67 2.17
CA VAL A 275 3.76 -17.57 3.41
C VAL A 275 3.47 -18.71 4.39
N GLY A 276 4.31 -18.85 5.42
CA GLY A 276 4.11 -19.83 6.49
C GLY A 276 2.98 -19.45 7.45
N THR A 277 2.77 -18.16 7.68
CA THR A 277 1.73 -17.66 8.57
C THR A 277 0.89 -16.59 7.89
N ALA A 278 -0.41 -16.83 7.78
CA ALA A 278 -1.36 -15.88 7.20
C ALA A 278 -2.31 -15.37 8.30
N VAL A 279 -2.51 -14.06 8.35
CA VAL A 279 -3.36 -13.40 9.34
C VAL A 279 -4.32 -12.45 8.63
N ALA A 280 -5.62 -12.70 8.79
CA ALA A 280 -6.67 -11.86 8.27
C ALA A 280 -6.96 -10.70 9.24
N ILE A 281 -6.66 -9.47 8.81
CA ILE A 281 -6.84 -8.26 9.60
C ILE A 281 -8.09 -7.53 9.12
N ASN A 282 -9.04 -7.24 10.01
CA ASN A 282 -10.29 -6.55 9.64
C ASN A 282 -11.00 -7.13 8.40
N PRO A 283 -11.07 -8.47 8.22
CA PRO A 283 -11.35 -9.03 6.90
C PRO A 283 -12.74 -8.65 6.38
N ASP A 284 -12.84 -8.54 5.06
CA ASP A 284 -14.09 -8.60 4.31
C ASP A 284 -14.82 -9.96 4.52
N SER A 285 -16.03 -10.11 3.97
CA SER A 285 -16.82 -11.34 4.14
C SER A 285 -16.11 -12.57 3.60
N ASP A 286 -15.47 -12.42 2.44
CA ASP A 286 -14.99 -13.52 1.63
C ASP A 286 -13.64 -14.00 2.16
N LEU A 287 -12.75 -13.09 2.54
CA LEU A 287 -11.51 -13.42 3.25
C LEU A 287 -11.82 -14.02 4.62
N ARG A 288 -12.84 -13.54 5.33
CA ARG A 288 -13.24 -14.12 6.61
C ARG A 288 -13.66 -15.58 6.47
N GLU A 289 -14.39 -15.92 5.43
CA GLU A 289 -14.76 -17.30 5.14
C GLU A 289 -13.53 -18.15 4.80
N VAL A 290 -12.66 -17.66 3.92
CA VAL A 290 -11.40 -18.34 3.57
C VAL A 290 -10.52 -18.57 4.81
N ALA A 291 -10.38 -17.55 5.67
CA ALA A 291 -9.59 -17.63 6.88
C ALA A 291 -10.13 -18.69 7.85
N LYS A 292 -11.45 -18.76 8.05
CA LYS A 292 -12.09 -19.81 8.85
C LYS A 292 -11.83 -21.21 8.27
N ASN A 293 -12.00 -21.36 6.97
CA ASN A 293 -11.83 -22.66 6.30
C ASN A 293 -10.38 -23.14 6.32
N ARG A 294 -9.41 -22.22 6.29
CA ARG A 294 -7.96 -22.52 6.29
C ARG A 294 -7.31 -22.47 7.67
N GLY A 295 -8.06 -22.14 8.72
CA GLY A 295 -7.53 -21.96 10.08
C GLY A 295 -6.58 -20.77 10.22
N TRP A 296 -6.70 -19.76 9.36
CA TRP A 296 -5.91 -18.53 9.48
C TRP A 296 -6.40 -17.69 10.66
N GLU A 297 -5.48 -17.04 11.36
CA GLU A 297 -5.81 -16.15 12.47
C GLU A 297 -6.61 -14.95 11.96
N ILE A 298 -7.64 -14.55 12.70
CA ILE A 298 -8.46 -13.38 12.39
C ILE A 298 -8.33 -12.36 13.52
N ARG A 299 -7.90 -11.14 13.20
CA ARG A 299 -7.91 -10.00 14.14
C ARG A 299 -8.80 -8.89 13.60
N ASP A 300 -9.80 -8.47 14.37
CA ASP A 300 -10.73 -7.41 13.96
C ASP A 300 -10.64 -6.20 14.91
N PHE A 301 -9.84 -5.21 14.53
CA PHE A 301 -9.61 -3.99 15.30
C PHE A 301 -10.77 -2.98 15.20
N ARG A 302 -11.78 -3.25 14.38
CA ARG A 302 -12.99 -2.40 14.26
C ARG A 302 -13.93 -2.59 15.45
N THR A 303 -13.89 -3.76 16.09
CA THR A 303 -14.85 -4.16 17.15
C THR A 303 -14.73 -3.29 18.40
N GLY A 304 -13.51 -3.02 18.90
CA GLY A 304 -13.30 -2.15 20.06
C GLY A 304 -13.84 -0.73 19.86
N ARG A 305 -13.70 -0.19 18.64
CA ARG A 305 -14.24 1.13 18.28
C ARG A 305 -15.77 1.14 18.17
N LYS A 306 -16.38 0.06 17.65
CA LYS A 306 -17.85 -0.08 17.63
C LYS A 306 -18.42 -0.16 19.05
N ALA A 307 -17.77 -0.93 19.93
CA ALA A 307 -18.17 -1.05 21.33
C ALA A 307 -18.09 0.30 22.07
N ALA A 308 -17.01 1.07 21.89
CA ALA A 308 -16.88 2.39 22.49
C ALA A 308 -17.91 3.40 21.95
N LYS A 309 -18.12 3.43 20.63
CA LYS A 309 -19.05 4.37 19.97
C LYS A 309 -20.52 4.14 20.37
N ILE A 310 -20.89 2.89 20.67
CA ILE A 310 -22.25 2.54 21.10
C ILE A 310 -22.37 2.62 22.63
N GLY A 311 -21.39 2.09 23.37
CA GLY A 311 -21.44 1.98 24.83
C GLY A 311 -21.37 3.31 25.58
N VAL A 312 -20.54 4.26 25.14
CA VAL A 312 -20.34 5.54 25.83
C VAL A 312 -21.62 6.41 25.82
N PRO A 313 -22.28 6.65 24.67
CA PRO A 313 -23.53 7.41 24.65
C PRO A 313 -24.67 6.73 25.45
N THR A 314 -24.78 5.41 25.37
CA THR A 314 -25.81 4.66 26.11
C THR A 314 -25.59 4.73 27.62
N ALA A 315 -24.35 4.59 28.09
CA ALA A 315 -24.02 4.72 29.51
C ALA A 315 -24.30 6.14 30.04
N LEU A 316 -23.96 7.18 29.27
CA LEU A 316 -24.25 8.57 29.63
C LEU A 316 -25.75 8.85 29.70
N ALA A 317 -26.54 8.34 28.73
CA ALA A 317 -27.99 8.51 28.71
C ALA A 317 -28.66 7.81 29.92
N LEU A 318 -28.25 6.58 30.23
CA LEU A 318 -28.75 5.85 31.40
C LEU A 318 -28.34 6.52 32.71
N GLY A 319 -27.11 7.01 32.82
CA GLY A 319 -26.62 7.77 33.97
C GLY A 319 -27.41 9.06 34.21
N ALA A 320 -27.71 9.81 33.15
CA ALA A 320 -28.51 11.03 33.23
C ALA A 320 -29.96 10.75 33.66
N ALA A 321 -30.59 9.70 33.11
CA ALA A 321 -31.94 9.29 33.50
C ALA A 321 -31.98 8.83 34.97
N GLY A 322 -31.02 8.01 35.40
CA GLY A 322 -30.90 7.57 36.80
C GLY A 322 -30.68 8.73 37.77
N GLY A 323 -29.83 9.69 37.41
CA GLY A 323 -29.59 10.90 38.20
C GLY A 323 -30.83 11.78 38.33
N ALA A 324 -31.60 11.95 37.25
CA ALA A 324 -32.85 12.71 37.28
C ALA A 324 -33.91 12.07 38.19
N VAL A 325 -34.08 10.74 38.11
CA VAL A 325 -34.99 9.99 38.98
C VAL A 325 -34.58 10.12 40.45
N ALA A 326 -33.29 9.96 40.76
CA ALA A 326 -32.79 10.12 42.12
C ALA A 326 -33.03 11.53 42.67
N ALA A 327 -32.85 12.58 41.86
CA ALA A 327 -33.11 13.97 42.24
C ALA A 327 -34.60 14.26 42.51
N VAL A 328 -35.50 13.66 41.73
CA VAL A 328 -36.95 13.75 41.95
C VAL A 328 -37.36 13.04 43.25
N VAL A 329 -36.84 11.83 43.49
CA VAL A 329 -37.10 11.08 44.72
C VAL A 329 -36.56 11.81 45.95
N ALA A 330 -35.38 12.44 45.88
CA ALA A 330 -34.83 13.23 46.97
C ALA A 330 -35.73 14.44 47.31
N ARG A 331 -36.19 15.19 46.30
CA ARG A 331 -37.09 16.35 46.50
C ARG A 331 -38.46 15.98 47.09
N HIS A 332 -38.94 14.76 46.86
CA HIS A 332 -40.19 14.28 47.45
C HIS A 332 -40.06 13.82 48.91
N ARG A 333 -38.85 13.64 49.44
CA ARG A 333 -38.63 13.26 50.84
C ARG A 333 -38.43 14.46 51.77
N ASP A 334 -38.16 15.63 51.20
CA ASP A 334 -37.92 16.89 51.93
C ASP A 334 -39.18 17.79 52.05
N ASN A 335 -40.33 17.33 51.54
CA ASN A 335 -41.66 17.96 51.67
C ASN A 335 -42.57 17.10 52.54
#